data_AF-A0A6A5HJK7-F1
#
_entry.id   AF-A0A6A5HJK7-F1
#
_cell.length_a   1.000
_cell.length_b   1.000
_cell.length_c   1.000
_cell.angle_alpha   90.00
_cell.angle_beta   90.00
_cell.angle_gamma   90.00
#
_symmetry.space_group_name_H-M   'P 1'
#
loop_
_entity.id
_entity.type
_entity.pdbx_description
1 polymer ?
#
loop_
_entity_poly.entity_id
_entity_poly.type
_entity_poly.pdbx_seq_one_letter_code
_entity_poly.pdbx_strand_id
1 'polypeptide(L)'
;MGYIGVFSQYFRIPSEIQFYLAMCCYGGIASAGILIFENRQHHMIPKGYKFRIQKPVFRVMLVVFNYFLGMFVMVMAIWLRADSDDLKYKFLKLNPCPDPLYFTTYTFAVDSNRNEFSICIAIVLSLVSLQYSFFITHCIWYIYSEEAARYSRSTRKMQKMFLFASFSQLAIFMTVFVIPLGVFALILTTGFRNQGLLNICNLIIPTIGINTTIGLVVMYKPYRDFLIKKLKNRRADCGMVNSPSAFTKSVVV
;
A
#
# COMPACT_ATOMS: atom_id res chain seq x y z
N MET A 1 14.70 13.43 6.86
CA MET A 1 13.86 13.69 5.67
C MET A 1 14.69 13.51 4.38
N GLY A 2 15.08 12.27 4.03
CA GLY A 2 16.04 12.02 2.94
C GLY A 2 15.51 12.13 1.49
N TYR A 3 14.21 11.91 1.26
CA TYR A 3 13.63 11.87 -0.12
C TYR A 3 13.10 13.21 -0.60
N ILE A 4 12.87 14.13 0.33
CA ILE A 4 12.39 15.48 0.05
C ILE A 4 13.46 16.30 -0.71
N GLY A 5 14.73 15.92 -0.52
CA GLY A 5 15.89 16.59 -1.10
C GLY A 5 15.97 16.49 -2.62
N VAL A 6 15.71 15.33 -3.23
CA VAL A 6 15.92 15.17 -4.69
C VAL A 6 14.96 16.06 -5.50
N PHE A 7 13.67 16.02 -5.19
CA PHE A 7 12.68 16.86 -5.89
C PHE A 7 12.84 18.35 -5.55
N SER A 8 13.26 18.66 -4.33
CA SER A 8 13.53 20.05 -3.94
C SER A 8 14.80 20.60 -4.58
N GLN A 9 15.85 19.78 -4.76
CA GLN A 9 17.16 20.22 -5.24
C GLN A 9 17.21 20.33 -6.76
N TYR A 10 16.61 19.36 -7.48
CA TYR A 10 16.63 19.35 -8.95
C TYR A 10 15.43 20.05 -9.57
N PHE A 11 14.23 19.86 -9.01
CA PHE A 11 12.98 20.37 -9.58
C PHE A 11 12.40 21.58 -8.84
N ARG A 12 13.04 22.03 -7.75
CA ARG A 12 12.60 23.16 -6.91
C ARG A 12 11.14 23.05 -6.43
N ILE A 13 10.65 21.82 -6.24
CA ILE A 13 9.30 21.57 -5.74
C ILE A 13 9.29 21.73 -4.21
N PRO A 14 8.44 22.61 -3.65
CA PRO A 14 8.29 22.75 -2.20
C PRO A 14 7.98 21.41 -1.51
N SER A 15 8.61 21.15 -0.35
CA SER A 15 8.38 19.89 0.38
C SER A 15 6.94 19.69 0.84
N GLU A 16 6.16 20.76 0.98
CA GLU A 16 4.73 20.72 1.27
C GLU A 16 3.96 19.96 0.20
N ILE A 17 4.24 20.28 -1.08
CA ILE A 17 3.60 19.63 -2.22
C ILE A 17 4.04 18.16 -2.29
N GLN A 18 5.31 17.89 -2.01
CA GLN A 18 5.82 16.52 -1.99
C GLN A 18 5.18 15.69 -0.87
N PHE A 19 5.02 16.28 0.31
CA PHE A 19 4.35 15.67 1.46
C PHE A 19 2.88 15.42 1.13
N TYR A 20 2.20 16.39 0.49
CA TYR A 20 0.81 16.26 0.01
C TYR A 20 0.65 15.07 -0.93
N LEU A 21 1.52 14.97 -1.94
CA LEU A 21 1.51 13.86 -2.90
C LEU A 21 1.78 12.52 -2.21
N ALA A 22 2.69 12.46 -1.24
CA ALA A 22 2.96 11.24 -0.47
C ALA A 22 1.72 10.76 0.30
N MET A 23 0.98 11.68 0.94
CA MET A 23 -0.26 11.29 1.64
C MET A 23 -1.39 10.92 0.69
N CYS A 24 -1.47 11.49 -0.51
CA CYS A 24 -2.38 11.01 -1.56
C CYS A 24 -2.14 9.54 -1.87
N CYS A 25 -0.87 9.15 -1.98
CA CYS A 25 -0.49 7.76 -2.17
C CYS A 25 -0.90 6.89 -0.98
N TYR A 26 -0.71 7.35 0.26
CA TYR A 26 -1.12 6.60 1.45
C TYR A 26 -2.64 6.42 1.56
N GLY A 27 -3.44 7.46 1.27
CA GLY A 27 -4.90 7.34 1.19
C GLY A 27 -5.33 6.37 0.10
N GLY A 28 -4.66 6.39 -1.05
CA GLY A 28 -4.85 5.42 -2.14
C GLY A 28 -4.54 3.98 -1.71
N ILE A 29 -3.42 3.76 -1.02
CA ILE A 29 -3.02 2.43 -0.51
C ILE A 29 -4.05 1.89 0.48
N ALA A 30 -4.49 2.71 1.43
CA ALA A 30 -5.49 2.33 2.43
C ALA A 30 -6.82 1.94 1.74
N SER A 31 -7.29 2.78 0.81
CA SER A 31 -8.52 2.50 0.05
C SER A 31 -8.42 1.26 -0.84
N ALA A 32 -7.28 1.07 -1.51
CA ALA A 32 -7.07 -0.07 -2.39
C ALA A 32 -7.08 -1.39 -1.61
N GLY A 33 -6.46 -1.42 -0.42
CA GLY A 33 -6.48 -2.62 0.39
C GLY A 33 -7.87 -2.95 0.93
N ILE A 34 -8.67 -1.95 1.36
CA ILE A 34 -10.08 -2.18 1.73
C ILE A 34 -10.87 -2.74 0.54
N LEU A 35 -10.68 -2.19 -0.65
CA LEU A 35 -11.32 -2.67 -1.88
C LEU A 35 -10.95 -4.12 -2.19
N ILE A 36 -9.71 -4.55 -1.96
CA ILE A 36 -9.30 -5.95 -2.14
C ILE A 36 -10.12 -6.87 -1.23
N PHE A 37 -10.28 -6.55 0.05
CA PHE A 37 -11.06 -7.37 0.98
C PHE A 37 -12.56 -7.32 0.71
N GLU A 38 -13.11 -6.17 0.34
CA GLU A 38 -14.49 -6.06 -0.10
C GLU A 38 -14.73 -6.90 -1.35
N ASN A 39 -13.83 -6.83 -2.33
CA ASN A 39 -13.95 -7.60 -3.58
C ASN A 39 -13.88 -9.11 -3.31
N ARG A 40 -13.07 -9.53 -2.33
CA ARG A 40 -13.02 -10.92 -1.86
C ARG A 40 -14.33 -11.37 -1.24
N GLN A 41 -14.87 -10.57 -0.33
CA GLN A 41 -16.18 -10.81 0.26
C GLN A 41 -17.26 -10.93 -0.82
N HIS A 42 -17.23 -10.03 -1.82
CA HIS A 42 -18.20 -9.99 -2.91
C HIS A 42 -18.23 -11.27 -3.77
N HIS A 43 -17.07 -11.91 -3.98
CA HIS A 43 -16.97 -13.15 -4.76
C HIS A 43 -17.24 -14.40 -3.94
N MET A 44 -16.95 -14.37 -2.64
CA MET A 44 -17.14 -15.54 -1.78
C MET A 44 -18.59 -15.72 -1.34
N ILE A 45 -19.30 -14.62 -1.10
CA ILE A 45 -20.63 -14.61 -0.50
C ILE A 45 -21.69 -14.47 -1.59
N PRO A 46 -22.76 -15.27 -1.60
CA PRO A 46 -23.82 -15.24 -2.61
C PRO A 46 -24.63 -13.95 -2.59
N LYS A 47 -25.36 -13.69 -3.68
CA LYS A 47 -26.19 -12.49 -3.80
C LYS A 47 -27.36 -12.61 -2.83
N GLY A 48 -27.81 -11.50 -2.24
CA GLY A 48 -28.91 -11.50 -1.27
C GLY A 48 -28.50 -11.77 0.18
N TYR A 49 -27.26 -12.18 0.45
CA TYR A 49 -26.80 -12.45 1.81
C TYR A 49 -26.55 -11.16 2.61
N LYS A 50 -26.82 -11.20 3.91
CA LYS A 50 -26.67 -10.04 4.81
C LYS A 50 -25.24 -9.49 4.77
N PHE A 51 -25.14 -8.15 4.80
CA PHE A 51 -23.87 -7.39 4.81
C PHE A 51 -23.00 -7.45 3.54
N ARG A 52 -23.49 -8.05 2.45
CA ARG A 52 -22.83 -7.94 1.14
C ARG A 52 -23.22 -6.64 0.44
N ILE A 53 -22.23 -5.84 0.03
CA ILE A 53 -22.46 -4.70 -0.86
C ILE A 53 -22.82 -5.22 -2.26
N GLN A 54 -24.04 -4.95 -2.71
CA GLN A 54 -24.56 -5.45 -3.98
C GLN A 54 -24.44 -4.43 -5.12
N LYS A 55 -24.78 -3.17 -4.85
CA LYS A 55 -24.79 -2.13 -5.88
C LYS A 55 -23.37 -1.60 -6.12
N PRO A 56 -22.93 -1.45 -7.37
CA PRO A 56 -21.59 -0.94 -7.69
C PRO A 56 -21.38 0.48 -7.17
N VAL A 57 -22.44 1.31 -7.14
CA VAL A 57 -22.40 2.68 -6.62
C VAL A 57 -21.88 2.73 -5.17
N PHE A 58 -22.36 1.84 -4.30
CA PHE A 58 -21.90 1.79 -2.91
C PHE A 58 -20.45 1.32 -2.78
N ARG A 59 -19.96 0.50 -3.71
CA ARG A 59 -18.54 0.11 -3.76
C ARG A 59 -17.66 1.29 -4.15
N VAL A 60 -18.09 2.08 -5.13
CA VAL A 60 -17.39 3.32 -5.50
C VAL A 60 -17.41 4.32 -4.35
N MET A 61 -18.55 4.49 -3.68
CA MET A 61 -18.66 5.35 -2.49
C MET A 61 -17.70 4.91 -1.38
N LEU A 62 -17.58 3.61 -1.10
CA LEU A 62 -16.63 3.08 -0.12
C LEU A 62 -15.18 3.44 -0.47
N VAL A 63 -14.79 3.30 -1.74
CA VAL A 63 -13.45 3.65 -2.23
C VAL A 63 -13.20 5.15 -2.09
N VAL A 64 -14.12 5.98 -2.58
CA VAL A 64 -14.01 7.43 -2.54
C VAL A 64 -13.95 7.93 -1.10
N PHE A 65 -14.80 7.39 -0.22
CA PHE A 65 -14.81 7.72 1.20
C PHE A 65 -13.47 7.40 1.88
N ASN A 66 -12.93 6.20 1.68
CA ASN A 66 -11.67 5.80 2.31
C ASN A 66 -10.46 6.57 1.75
N TYR A 67 -10.50 6.91 0.46
CA TYR A 67 -9.50 7.79 -0.14
C TYR A 67 -9.48 9.16 0.55
N PHE A 68 -10.65 9.80 0.68
CA PHE A 68 -10.77 11.10 1.36
C PHE A 68 -10.46 11.02 2.86
N LEU A 69 -10.82 9.93 3.53
CA LEU A 69 -10.48 9.68 4.93
C LEU A 69 -8.95 9.67 5.13
N GLY A 70 -8.20 9.03 4.22
CA GLY A 70 -6.74 9.05 4.24
C GLY A 70 -6.17 10.44 3.95
N MET A 71 -6.79 11.18 3.03
CA MET A 71 -6.40 12.55 2.70
C MET A 71 -6.65 13.56 3.82
N PHE A 72 -7.63 13.30 4.69
CA PHE A 72 -7.98 14.21 5.79
C PHE A 72 -6.81 14.44 6.76
N VAL A 73 -5.97 13.42 6.97
CA VAL A 73 -4.74 13.53 7.78
C VAL A 73 -3.81 14.64 7.25
N MET A 74 -3.76 14.84 5.93
CA MET A 74 -2.93 15.87 5.29
C MET A 74 -3.49 17.28 5.51
N VAL A 75 -4.81 17.46 5.37
CA VAL A 75 -5.45 18.76 5.65
C VAL A 75 -5.15 19.19 7.08
N MET A 76 -5.18 18.24 8.02
CA MET A 76 -4.80 18.49 9.41
C MET A 76 -3.31 18.83 9.57
N ALA A 77 -2.40 18.10 8.91
CA ALA A 77 -0.96 18.43 8.95
C ALA A 77 -0.65 19.84 8.42
N ILE A 78 -1.30 20.27 7.33
CA ILE A 78 -1.12 21.61 6.76
C ILE A 78 -1.74 22.67 7.67
N TRP A 79 -2.90 22.38 8.28
CA TRP A 79 -3.56 23.32 9.18
C TRP A 79 -2.82 23.50 10.52
N LEU A 80 -2.14 22.44 10.99
CA LEU A 80 -1.29 22.46 12.18
C LEU A 80 0.11 23.03 11.94
N ARG A 81 0.34 23.65 10.78
CA ARG A 81 1.56 24.39 10.45
C ARG A 81 1.72 25.53 11.46
N ALA A 82 2.46 25.28 12.52
CA ALA A 82 3.05 26.34 13.33
C ALA A 82 4.13 27.04 12.50
N ASP A 83 4.32 28.36 12.72
CA ASP A 83 5.33 29.17 12.02
C ASP A 83 6.65 28.40 11.92
N SER A 84 7.02 28.05 10.69
CA SER A 84 8.06 27.06 10.41
C SER A 84 9.41 27.45 10.98
N ASP A 85 9.64 28.74 11.20
CA ASP A 85 10.93 29.29 11.58
C ASP A 85 11.20 29.14 13.09
N ASP A 86 10.19 29.34 13.95
CA ASP A 86 10.32 29.12 15.40
C ASP A 86 10.49 27.63 15.73
N LEU A 87 9.75 26.76 15.02
CA LEU A 87 9.92 25.32 15.13
C LEU A 87 11.27 24.88 14.60
N LYS A 88 11.71 25.39 13.44
CA LYS A 88 13.04 25.09 12.92
C LYS A 88 14.12 25.52 13.91
N TYR A 89 13.95 26.68 14.56
CA TYR A 89 14.90 27.13 15.57
C TYR A 89 14.91 26.21 16.81
N LYS A 90 13.75 25.75 17.29
CA LYS A 90 13.65 24.74 18.36
C LYS A 90 14.30 23.41 17.97
N PHE A 91 14.11 22.95 16.73
CA PHE A 91 14.74 21.73 16.23
C PHE A 91 16.25 21.85 16.04
N LEU A 92 16.76 23.05 15.72
CA LEU A 92 18.20 23.37 15.67
C LEU A 92 18.86 23.24 17.04
N LYS A 93 18.19 23.68 18.12
CA LYS A 93 18.67 23.45 19.50
C LYS A 93 18.78 21.97 19.84
N LEU A 94 17.93 21.14 19.23
CA LEU A 94 17.92 19.70 19.44
C LEU A 94 18.95 18.96 18.56
N ASN A 95 19.15 19.39 17.31
CA ASN A 95 20.16 18.83 16.40
C ASN A 95 21.02 19.97 15.82
N PRO A 96 22.21 20.24 16.39
CA PRO A 96 23.02 21.41 16.04
C PRO A 96 23.69 21.31 14.66
N CYS A 97 23.79 20.11 14.09
CA CYS A 97 24.31 19.90 12.73
C CYS A 97 23.20 19.32 11.82
N PRO A 98 22.21 20.14 11.41
CA PRO A 98 21.22 19.70 10.44
C PRO A 98 21.83 19.65 9.03
N ASP A 99 21.19 18.86 8.15
CA ASP A 99 21.53 18.82 6.74
C ASP A 99 21.36 20.22 6.09
N PRO A 100 22.21 20.65 5.15
CA PRO A 100 22.09 21.96 4.49
C PRO A 100 20.70 22.26 3.90
N LEU A 101 19.96 21.22 3.46
CA LEU A 101 18.59 21.35 2.98
C LEU A 101 17.63 21.94 4.03
N TYR A 102 17.94 21.79 5.31
CA TYR A 102 17.16 22.30 6.43
C TYR A 102 16.99 23.83 6.43
N PHE A 103 18.00 24.55 5.96
CA PHE A 103 17.99 26.02 5.91
C PHE A 103 17.27 26.57 4.67
N THR A 104 16.82 25.69 3.76
CA THR A 104 16.10 26.13 2.58
C THR A 104 14.65 26.46 2.90
N THR A 105 14.07 27.41 2.16
CA THR A 105 12.64 27.76 2.20
C THR A 105 11.75 26.59 1.80
N TYR A 106 12.32 25.57 1.15
CA TYR A 106 11.60 24.40 0.68
C TYR A 106 11.35 23.35 1.74
N THR A 107 11.80 23.50 2.99
CA THR A 107 11.55 22.54 4.09
C THR A 107 10.58 23.13 5.12
N PHE A 108 9.74 22.29 5.73
CA PHE A 108 8.88 22.68 6.86
C PHE A 108 9.07 21.74 8.05
N ALA A 109 8.82 22.26 9.26
CA ALA A 109 8.83 21.51 10.50
C ALA A 109 7.38 21.38 11.02
N VAL A 110 7.04 20.23 11.58
CA VAL A 110 5.75 19.98 12.22
C VAL A 110 5.95 19.94 13.73
N ASP A 111 5.06 20.59 14.48
CA ASP A 111 5.17 20.66 15.94
C ASP A 111 4.92 19.26 16.52
N SER A 112 5.91 18.70 17.20
CA SER A 112 5.77 17.42 17.90
C SER A 112 4.91 17.54 19.16
N ASN A 113 4.68 18.76 19.67
CA ASN A 113 3.95 19.00 20.93
C ASN A 113 2.43 19.06 20.73
N ARG A 114 1.98 19.10 19.46
CA ARG A 114 0.57 19.17 19.06
C ARG A 114 0.03 17.76 18.83
N ASN A 115 -0.68 17.21 19.83
CA ASN A 115 -1.23 15.86 19.78
C ASN A 115 -2.36 15.68 18.76
N GLU A 116 -2.92 16.76 18.21
CA GLU A 116 -4.06 16.74 17.29
C GLU A 116 -3.77 15.93 16.01
N PHE A 117 -2.56 16.08 15.46
CA PHE A 117 -2.13 15.31 14.29
C PHE A 117 -2.02 13.82 14.58
N SER A 118 -1.38 13.46 15.69
CA SER A 118 -1.22 12.07 16.14
C SER A 118 -2.57 11.42 16.46
N ILE A 119 -3.49 12.15 17.09
CA ILE A 119 -4.86 11.69 17.37
C ILE A 119 -5.62 11.46 16.05
N CYS A 120 -5.50 12.37 15.08
CA CYS A 120 -6.14 12.21 13.77
C CYS A 120 -5.63 10.95 13.03
N ILE A 121 -4.31 10.72 13.01
CA ILE A 121 -3.71 9.50 12.47
C ILE A 121 -4.27 8.27 13.18
N ALA A 122 -4.32 8.28 14.52
CA ALA A 122 -4.83 7.16 15.30
C ALA A 122 -6.29 6.85 14.94
N ILE A 123 -7.16 7.86 14.86
CA ILE A 123 -8.56 7.70 14.48
C ILE A 123 -8.69 7.08 13.08
N VAL A 124 -7.97 7.61 12.10
CA VAL A 124 -8.02 7.10 10.72
C VAL A 124 -7.52 5.65 10.65
N LEU A 125 -6.40 5.34 11.32
CA LEU A 125 -5.89 3.97 11.40
C LEU A 125 -6.88 3.02 12.08
N SER A 126 -7.54 3.45 13.15
CA SER A 126 -8.57 2.66 13.83
C SER A 126 -9.78 2.40 12.93
N LEU A 127 -10.29 3.41 12.23
CA LEU A 127 -11.42 3.28 11.29
C LEU A 127 -11.10 2.35 10.11
N VAL A 128 -9.90 2.48 9.54
CA VAL A 128 -9.42 1.61 8.47
C VAL A 128 -9.29 0.16 9.00
N SER A 129 -8.68 -0.02 10.17
CA SER A 129 -8.49 -1.34 10.78
C SER A 129 -9.82 -2.03 11.12
N LEU A 130 -10.82 -1.26 11.58
CA LEU A 130 -12.17 -1.76 11.82
C LEU A 130 -12.81 -2.30 10.54
N GLN A 131 -12.69 -1.57 9.42
CA GLN A 131 -13.21 -2.01 8.12
C GLN A 131 -12.53 -3.30 7.65
N TYR A 132 -11.20 -3.38 7.71
CA TYR A 132 -10.49 -4.63 7.40
C TYR A 132 -10.97 -5.80 8.25
N SER A 133 -11.07 -5.59 9.56
CA SER A 133 -11.49 -6.62 10.51
C SER A 133 -12.91 -7.10 10.20
N PHE A 134 -13.81 -6.18 9.85
CA PHE A 134 -15.17 -6.51 9.44
C PHE A 134 -15.22 -7.41 8.21
N PHE A 135 -14.59 -7.03 7.10
CA PHE A 135 -14.60 -7.83 5.86
C PHE A 135 -14.00 -9.23 6.06
N ILE A 136 -12.90 -9.31 6.82
CA ILE A 136 -12.24 -10.58 7.12
C ILE A 136 -13.12 -11.46 8.01
N THR A 137 -13.68 -10.90 9.07
CA THR A 137 -14.53 -11.64 10.02
C THR A 137 -15.78 -12.15 9.33
N HIS A 138 -16.40 -11.33 8.48
CA HIS A 138 -17.56 -11.72 7.68
C HIS A 138 -17.23 -12.86 6.71
N CYS A 139 -16.06 -12.80 6.07
CA CYS A 139 -15.58 -13.89 5.24
C CYS A 139 -15.37 -15.19 6.04
N ILE A 140 -14.68 -15.12 7.18
CA ILE A 140 -14.45 -16.29 8.05
C ILE A 140 -15.79 -16.89 8.46
N TRP A 141 -16.68 -16.06 9.02
CA TRP A 141 -18.00 -16.48 9.48
C TRP A 141 -18.80 -17.18 8.37
N TYR A 142 -18.78 -16.65 7.15
CA TYR A 142 -19.45 -17.27 6.02
C TYR A 142 -18.91 -18.67 5.70
N ILE A 143 -17.59 -18.90 5.69
CA ILE A 143 -17.01 -20.22 5.38
C ILE A 143 -17.40 -21.30 6.38
N TYR A 144 -17.71 -20.91 7.62
CA TYR A 144 -18.16 -21.81 8.69
C TYR A 144 -19.68 -21.90 8.81
N SER A 145 -20.44 -21.11 8.05
CA SER A 145 -21.90 -21.18 8.02
C SER A 145 -22.41 -22.44 7.31
N GLU A 146 -23.64 -22.86 7.66
CA GLU A 146 -24.33 -23.97 7.00
C GLU A 146 -24.52 -23.74 5.50
N GLU A 147 -24.67 -22.47 5.09
CA GLU A 147 -24.82 -22.07 3.70
C GLU A 147 -23.55 -22.37 2.89
N ALA A 148 -22.38 -22.19 3.48
CA ALA A 148 -21.12 -22.63 2.87
C ALA A 148 -21.00 -24.16 2.80
N ALA A 149 -21.69 -24.91 3.67
CA ALA A 149 -21.73 -26.37 3.62
C ALA A 149 -22.58 -26.92 2.46
N ARG A 150 -23.49 -26.10 1.90
CA ARG A 150 -24.28 -26.46 0.69
C ARG A 150 -23.42 -26.51 -0.58
N TYR A 151 -22.24 -25.89 -0.58
CA TYR A 151 -21.32 -25.96 -1.71
C TYR A 151 -20.57 -27.29 -1.75
N SER A 152 -20.18 -27.70 -2.96
CA SER A 152 -19.37 -28.91 -3.15
C SER A 152 -18.05 -28.84 -2.34
N ARG A 153 -17.51 -30.02 -1.96
CA ARG A 153 -16.21 -30.12 -1.28
C ARG A 153 -15.09 -29.41 -2.05
N SER A 154 -15.13 -29.45 -3.38
CA SER A 154 -14.15 -28.78 -4.25
C SER A 154 -14.26 -27.25 -4.16
N THR A 155 -15.48 -26.69 -4.26
CA THR A 155 -15.72 -25.25 -4.15
C THR A 155 -15.34 -24.72 -2.77
N ARG A 156 -15.67 -25.45 -1.70
CA ARG A 156 -15.30 -25.08 -0.33
C ARG A 156 -13.77 -25.09 -0.13
N LYS A 157 -13.05 -26.04 -0.74
CA LYS A 157 -11.58 -26.05 -0.74
C LYS A 157 -11.03 -24.79 -1.43
N MET A 158 -11.60 -24.39 -2.56
CA MET A 158 -11.20 -23.17 -3.27
C MET A 158 -11.45 -21.91 -2.43
N GLN A 159 -12.60 -21.79 -1.76
CA GLN A 159 -12.90 -20.67 -0.85
C GLN A 159 -11.91 -20.60 0.33
N LYS A 160 -11.56 -21.75 0.93
CA LYS A 160 -10.55 -21.80 2.00
C LYS A 160 -9.16 -21.38 1.52
N MET A 161 -8.73 -21.84 0.35
CA MET A 161 -7.46 -21.41 -0.25
C MET A 161 -7.47 -19.91 -0.57
N PHE A 162 -8.61 -19.39 -1.02
CA PHE A 162 -8.78 -17.97 -1.28
C PHE A 162 -8.69 -17.12 -0.01
N LEU A 163 -9.28 -17.58 1.10
CA LEU A 163 -9.15 -16.93 2.40
C LEU A 163 -7.72 -17.02 2.95
N PHE A 164 -7.05 -18.17 2.79
CA PHE A 164 -5.64 -18.32 3.18
C PHE A 164 -4.73 -17.33 2.45
N ALA A 165 -4.88 -17.19 1.13
CA ALA A 165 -4.17 -16.18 0.36
C ALA A 165 -4.50 -14.75 0.82
N SER A 166 -5.69 -14.53 1.37
CA SER A 166 -6.10 -13.25 1.93
C SER A 166 -5.37 -12.93 3.24
N PHE A 167 -5.22 -13.91 4.13
CA PHE A 167 -4.39 -13.76 5.33
C PHE A 167 -2.92 -13.52 5.01
N SER A 168 -2.38 -14.18 3.99
CA SER A 168 -0.99 -13.93 3.58
C SER A 168 -0.79 -12.52 3.03
N GLN A 169 -1.76 -11.98 2.28
CA GLN A 169 -1.70 -10.57 1.85
C GLN A 169 -1.85 -9.59 3.00
N LEU A 170 -2.67 -9.92 4.01
CA LEU A 170 -2.73 -9.13 5.24
C LEU A 170 -1.38 -9.15 5.97
N ALA A 171 -0.73 -10.32 6.07
CA ALA A 171 0.59 -10.44 6.67
C ALA A 171 1.62 -9.57 5.94
N ILE A 172 1.61 -9.56 4.60
CA ILE A 172 2.46 -8.67 3.80
C ILE A 172 2.16 -7.20 4.11
N PHE A 173 0.88 -6.80 4.17
CA PHE A 173 0.48 -5.45 4.55
C PHE A 173 0.99 -5.09 5.96
N MET A 174 0.82 -5.98 6.94
CA MET A 174 1.31 -5.76 8.30
C MET A 174 2.82 -5.56 8.33
N THR A 175 3.59 -6.41 7.64
CA THR A 175 5.06 -6.35 7.67
C THR A 175 5.64 -5.17 6.91
N VAL A 176 5.09 -4.81 5.75
CA VAL A 176 5.65 -3.79 4.85
C VAL A 176 5.09 -2.38 5.14
N PHE A 177 3.92 -2.30 5.77
CA PHE A 177 3.25 -1.02 6.04
C PHE A 177 3.10 -0.74 7.54
N VAL A 178 2.39 -1.59 8.26
CA VAL A 178 2.01 -1.32 9.66
C VAL A 178 3.24 -1.32 10.58
N ILE A 179 4.15 -2.30 10.44
CA ILE A 179 5.36 -2.36 11.27
C ILE A 179 6.27 -1.13 11.03
N PRO A 180 6.65 -0.77 9.78
CA PRO A 180 7.43 0.43 9.53
C PRO A 180 6.76 1.72 10.03
N LEU A 181 5.44 1.82 9.90
CA LEU A 181 4.68 2.98 10.39
C LEU A 181 4.63 3.02 11.93
N GLY A 182 4.54 1.87 12.59
CA GLY A 182 4.64 1.74 14.04
C GLY A 182 6.03 2.10 14.57
N VAL A 183 7.10 1.64 13.90
CA VAL A 183 8.49 2.04 14.20
C VAL A 183 8.64 3.55 14.01
N PHE A 184 8.10 4.11 12.92
CA PHE A 184 8.10 5.56 12.68
C PHE A 184 7.42 6.32 13.83
N ALA A 185 6.24 5.87 14.27
CA ALA A 185 5.52 6.47 15.38
C ALA A 185 6.29 6.36 16.72
N LEU A 186 6.89 5.20 17.01
CA LEU A 186 7.70 4.99 18.22
C LEU A 186 8.92 5.91 18.26
N ILE A 187 9.62 6.08 17.15
CA ILE A 187 10.78 6.99 17.04
C ILE A 187 10.34 8.44 17.30
N LEU A 188 9.17 8.83 16.80
CA LEU A 188 8.62 10.18 17.02
C LEU A 188 8.20 10.42 18.48
N THR A 189 7.66 9.41 19.18
CA THR A 189 7.15 9.57 20.56
C THR A 189 8.20 9.35 21.63
N THR A 190 9.17 8.45 21.42
CA THR A 190 10.20 8.10 22.41
C THR A 190 11.42 9.03 22.39
N GLY A 191 11.50 9.94 21.42
CA GLY A 191 12.64 10.85 21.27
C GLY A 191 13.93 10.16 20.81
N PHE A 192 13.89 8.87 20.47
CA PHE A 192 15.02 8.12 19.92
C PHE A 192 15.28 8.57 18.48
N ARG A 193 16.23 9.47 18.25
CA ARG A 193 16.41 10.12 16.94
C ARG A 193 17.38 9.35 16.03
N ASN A 194 16.89 8.28 15.40
CA ASN A 194 17.62 7.58 14.34
C ASN A 194 17.09 7.95 12.95
N GLN A 195 17.69 8.98 12.34
CA GLN A 195 17.28 9.49 11.03
C GLN A 195 17.46 8.46 9.91
N GLY A 196 18.46 7.57 10.02
CA GLY A 196 18.68 6.49 9.06
C GLY A 196 17.53 5.48 9.09
N LEU A 197 17.08 5.09 10.28
CA LEU A 197 15.96 4.17 10.44
C LEU A 197 14.65 4.76 9.91
N LEU A 198 14.36 6.04 10.18
CA LEU A 198 13.19 6.73 9.63
C LEU A 198 13.20 6.78 8.09
N ASN A 199 14.37 7.02 7.50
CA ASN A 199 14.54 7.02 6.06
C ASN A 199 14.29 5.62 5.47
N ILE A 200 14.84 4.57 6.09
CA ILE A 200 14.59 3.17 5.68
C ILE A 200 13.10 2.82 5.75
N CYS A 201 12.41 3.17 6.84
CA CYS A 201 10.96 2.97 6.96
C CYS A 201 10.22 3.66 5.80
N ASN A 202 10.55 4.92 5.51
CA ASN A 202 9.95 5.67 4.39
C ASN A 202 10.23 5.06 3.00
N LEU A 203 11.33 4.31 2.81
CA LEU A 203 11.57 3.57 1.56
C LEU A 203 10.80 2.26 1.47
N ILE A 204 10.60 1.58 2.60
CA ILE A 204 9.92 0.29 2.62
C ILE A 204 8.43 0.46 2.34
N ILE A 205 7.79 1.46 2.92
CA ILE A 205 6.32 1.61 2.85
C ILE A 205 5.79 1.66 1.40
N PRO A 206 6.38 2.43 0.45
CA PRO A 206 5.93 2.45 -0.96
C PRO A 206 6.06 1.09 -1.68
N THR A 207 6.91 0.18 -1.22
CA THR A 207 7.11 -1.14 -1.86
C THR A 207 5.94 -2.10 -1.65
N ILE A 208 4.95 -1.72 -0.83
CA ILE A 208 3.77 -2.53 -0.53
C ILE A 208 3.02 -3.00 -1.80
N GLY A 209 2.92 -2.15 -2.83
CA GLY A 209 2.24 -2.50 -4.08
C GLY A 209 2.93 -3.64 -4.83
N ILE A 210 4.26 -3.63 -4.84
CA ILE A 210 5.07 -4.68 -5.48
C ILE A 210 4.95 -5.98 -4.67
N ASN A 211 5.12 -5.90 -3.35
CA ASN A 211 5.05 -7.07 -2.47
C ASN A 211 3.68 -7.75 -2.50
N THR A 212 2.59 -6.98 -2.50
CA THR A 212 1.23 -7.53 -2.59
C THR A 212 0.94 -8.16 -3.95
N THR A 213 1.46 -7.58 -5.04
CA THR A 213 1.35 -8.15 -6.40
C THR A 213 2.11 -9.46 -6.53
N ILE A 214 3.36 -9.52 -6.04
CA ILE A 214 4.16 -10.75 -5.99
C ILE A 214 3.43 -11.80 -5.15
N GLY A 215 2.94 -11.43 -3.97
CA GLY A 215 2.15 -12.31 -3.11
C GLY A 215 0.91 -12.86 -3.81
N LEU A 216 0.17 -12.03 -4.54
CA LEU A 216 -1.00 -12.46 -5.33
C LEU A 216 -0.58 -13.51 -6.37
N VAL A 217 0.46 -13.22 -7.15
CA VAL A 217 0.96 -14.15 -8.16
C VAL A 217 1.37 -15.48 -7.53
N VAL A 218 2.15 -15.48 -6.45
CA VAL A 218 2.71 -16.69 -5.84
C VAL A 218 1.63 -17.53 -5.13
N MET A 219 0.63 -16.89 -4.52
CA MET A 219 -0.35 -17.59 -3.70
C MET A 219 -1.50 -18.19 -4.52
N TYR A 220 -1.83 -17.61 -5.68
CA TYR A 220 -2.95 -18.07 -6.49
C TYR A 220 -2.51 -18.92 -7.68
N LYS A 221 -2.85 -20.22 -7.62
CA LYS A 221 -2.60 -21.21 -8.68
C LYS A 221 -2.90 -20.71 -10.11
N PRO A 222 -4.08 -20.14 -10.45
CA PRO A 222 -4.36 -19.72 -11.82
C PRO A 222 -3.41 -18.62 -12.32
N TYR A 223 -2.98 -17.71 -11.44
CA TYR A 223 -2.02 -16.66 -11.80
C TYR A 223 -0.61 -17.24 -12.02
N ARG A 224 -0.17 -18.18 -11.18
CA ARG A 224 1.11 -18.89 -11.37
C ARG A 224 1.13 -19.67 -12.68
N ASP A 225 0.09 -20.46 -12.92
CA ASP A 225 0.01 -21.33 -14.10
C ASP A 225 0.01 -20.50 -15.38
N PHE A 226 -0.69 -19.36 -15.39
CA PHE A 226 -0.66 -18.39 -16.48
C PHE A 226 0.75 -17.82 -16.71
N LEU A 227 1.44 -17.38 -15.66
CA LEU A 227 2.79 -16.83 -15.76
C LEU A 227 3.81 -17.87 -16.22
N ILE A 228 3.78 -19.07 -15.65
CA ILE A 228 4.66 -20.18 -16.06
C ILE A 228 4.43 -20.54 -17.53
N LYS A 229 3.16 -20.64 -17.97
CA LYS A 229 2.83 -20.89 -19.38
C LYS A 229 3.39 -19.81 -20.29
N LYS A 230 3.20 -18.53 -19.95
CA LYS A 230 3.70 -17.40 -20.74
C LYS A 230 5.23 -17.37 -20.79
N LEU A 231 5.91 -17.64 -19.68
CA LEU A 231 7.38 -17.72 -19.61
C LEU A 231 7.93 -18.90 -20.41
N LYS A 232 7.26 -20.06 -20.38
CA LYS A 232 7.65 -21.25 -21.15
C LYS A 232 7.48 -21.01 -22.66
N ASN A 233 6.38 -20.36 -23.09
CA ASN A 233 6.16 -20.01 -24.49
C ASN A 233 7.16 -18.96 -24.98
N ARG A 234 7.50 -17.95 -24.16
CA ARG A 234 8.57 -16.97 -24.46
C ARG A 234 9.94 -17.63 -24.63
N ARG A 235 10.23 -18.66 -23.83
CA ARG A 235 11.48 -19.42 -23.92
C ARG A 235 11.51 -20.31 -25.18
N ALA A 236 10.35 -20.77 -25.66
CA ALA A 236 10.23 -21.46 -26.95
C ALA A 236 10.43 -20.50 -28.13
N ASP A 237 9.83 -19.29 -28.10
CA ASP A 237 10.03 -18.29 -29.16
C ASP A 237 11.48 -17.75 -29.23
N CYS A 238 12.12 -17.51 -28.08
CA CYS A 238 13.56 -17.13 -28.04
C CYS A 238 14.49 -18.29 -28.42
N GLY A 239 14.04 -19.54 -28.33
CA GLY A 239 14.79 -20.72 -28.76
C GLY A 239 14.66 -21.04 -30.25
N MET A 240 13.77 -20.34 -30.97
CA MET A 240 13.57 -20.49 -32.43
C MET A 240 14.15 -19.31 -33.23
N VAL A 241 15.17 -18.61 -32.72
CA VAL A 241 16.05 -17.84 -33.61
C VAL A 241 16.95 -18.84 -34.32
N ASN A 242 16.39 -19.49 -35.34
CA ASN A 242 17.15 -20.32 -36.25
C ASN A 242 18.20 -19.44 -36.95
N SER A 243 19.45 -19.86 -36.79
CA SER A 243 20.60 -19.42 -37.57
C SER A 243 20.26 -19.38 -39.07
N PRO A 244 20.74 -18.38 -39.85
CA PRO A 244 20.44 -18.31 -41.28
C PRO A 244 21.18 -19.44 -42.01
N SER A 245 20.52 -20.59 -42.20
CA SER A 245 21.01 -21.67 -43.04
C SER A 245 20.65 -21.40 -44.51
N ALA A 246 21.69 -21.06 -45.26
CA ALA A 246 21.94 -21.43 -46.66
C ALA A 246 20.72 -21.59 -47.59
N PHE A 247 20.46 -20.55 -48.39
CA PHE A 247 19.78 -20.72 -49.68
C PHE A 247 20.83 -20.81 -50.79
N THR A 248 21.40 -22.00 -50.95
CA THR A 248 22.03 -22.40 -52.22
C THR A 248 20.93 -23.01 -53.08
N LYS A 249 20.48 -22.30 -54.12
CA LYS A 249 19.90 -22.93 -55.31
C LYS A 249 20.45 -22.27 -56.57
N SER A 250 21.33 -23.04 -57.18
CA SER A 250 21.79 -23.08 -58.56
C SER A 250 20.79 -22.49 -59.57
N VAL A 251 21.28 -21.53 -60.36
CA VAL A 251 20.70 -21.18 -61.67
C VAL A 251 21.49 -21.95 -62.71
N VAL A 252 20.77 -22.81 -63.43
CA VAL A 252 21.22 -23.49 -64.65
C VAL A 252 21.22 -22.46 -65.77
N VAL A 253 22.38 -22.25 -66.40
CA VAL A 253 22.55 -22.12 -67.85
C VAL A 253 23.80 -22.90 -68.22
#